data_AF-A0A665TS39-F1
#
_entry.id   AF-A0A665TS39-F1
#
_cell.length_a   1.000
_cell.length_b   1.000
_cell.length_c   1.000
_cell.angle_alpha   90.00
_cell.angle_beta   90.00
_cell.angle_gamma   90.00
#
_symmetry.space_group_name_H-M   'P 1'
#
loop_
_entity.id
_entity.type
_entity.pdbx_description
1 polymer ?
#
loop_
_entity_poly.entity_id
_entity_poly.type
_entity_poly.pdbx_seq_one_letter_code
_entity_poly.pdbx_strand_id
1 'polypeptide(L)'
;MENYILYEELGVGSSSVVYKGRRKGHLDFVAIICTDKAKRPEITNHVRLSHDLDHPNIACFYEWYETSSHLWLVVELCTGQ
;
A
#
# COMPACT_ATOMS: atom_id res chain seq x y z
N MET A 1 8.27 4.85 4.82
CA MET A 1 8.85 4.37 3.55
C MET A 1 10.31 3.93 3.63
N GLU A 2 11.10 4.36 4.62
CA GLU A 2 12.53 3.98 4.71
C GLU A 2 12.76 2.46 4.88
N ASN A 3 11.77 1.73 5.40
CA ASN A 3 11.81 0.28 5.62
C ASN A 3 11.46 -0.56 4.40
N TYR A 4 11.11 0.06 3.27
CA TYR A 4 10.65 -0.65 2.07
C TYR A 4 11.56 -0.41 0.88
N ILE A 5 11.72 -1.44 0.06
CA ILE A 5 12.36 -1.38 -1.25
C ILE A 5 11.25 -1.46 -2.30
N LEU A 6 11.14 -0.46 -3.17
CA LEU A 6 10.23 -0.50 -4.31
C LEU A 6 10.91 -1.23 -5.48
N TYR A 7 10.12 -2.02 -6.19
CA TYR A 7 10.50 -2.73 -7.41
C TYR A 7 9.73 -2.15 -8.60
N GLU A 8 9.13 -3.03 -9.40
CA GLU A 8 8.35 -2.70 -10.58
C GLU A 8 6.97 -2.11 -10.27
N GLU A 9 6.47 -1.32 -11.21
CA GLU A 9 5.08 -0.90 -11.25
C GLU A 9 4.19 -2.09 -11.64
N LEU A 10 3.15 -2.33 -10.85
CA LEU A 10 2.15 -3.36 -11.08
C LEU A 10 0.91 -2.82 -11.79
N GLY A 11 0.60 -1.53 -11.62
CA GLY A 11 -0.51 -0.90 -12.32
C GLY A 11 -0.74 0.55 -11.94
N VAL A 12 -1.48 1.25 -12.81
CA VAL A 12 -1.82 2.66 -12.67
C VAL A 12 -3.34 2.82 -12.57
N GLY A 13 -3.78 3.49 -11.51
CA GLY A 13 -5.13 3.99 -11.35
C GLY A 13 -5.26 5.46 -11.74
N SER A 14 -6.45 6.04 -11.59
CA SER A 14 -6.73 7.44 -11.98
C SER A 14 -5.89 8.49 -11.22
N SER A 15 -5.49 8.18 -9.99
CA SER A 15 -4.73 9.08 -9.11
C SER A 15 -3.78 8.30 -8.20
N SER A 16 -3.43 7.08 -8.61
CA SER A 16 -2.57 6.20 -7.85
C SER A 16 -1.74 5.31 -8.74
N VAL A 17 -0.57 4.91 -8.25
CA VAL A 17 0.29 3.91 -8.87
C VAL A 17 0.60 2.84 -7.84
N VAL A 18 0.49 1.58 -8.24
CA VAL A 18 0.77 0.42 -7.39
C VAL A 18 2.12 -0.15 -7.77
N TYR A 19 3.00 -0.28 -6.80
CA TYR A 19 4.33 -0.88 -6.94
C TYR A 19 4.40 -2.20 -6.20
N LYS A 20 5.19 -3.12 -6.72
CA LYS A 20 5.67 -4.24 -5.93
C LYS A 20 6.71 -3.73 -4.95
N GLY A 21 6.58 -4.12 -3.69
CA GLY A 21 7.49 -3.73 -2.64
C GLY A 21 7.96 -4.90 -1.81
N ARG A 22 9.01 -4.67 -1.02
CA ARG A 22 9.49 -5.63 -0.02
C ARG A 22 9.97 -4.92 1.23
N ARG A 23 9.63 -5.45 2.39
CA ARG A 23 10.14 -4.93 3.67
C ARG A 23 11.60 -5.35 3.85
N LYS A 24 12.47 -4.41 4.18
CA LYS A 24 13.89 -4.67 4.46
C LYS A 24 14.01 -5.70 5.59
N GLY A 25 14.85 -6.71 5.40
CA GLY A 25 15.05 -7.80 6.36
C GLY A 25 14.00 -8.92 6.31
N HIS A 26 12.94 -8.80 5.51
CA HIS A 26 11.93 -9.86 5.31
C HIS A 26 11.97 -10.41 3.89
N LEU A 27 11.48 -11.63 3.69
CA LEU A 27 11.37 -12.24 2.35
C LEU A 27 10.05 -11.92 1.66
N ASP A 28 9.04 -11.48 2.42
CA ASP A 28 7.68 -11.29 1.94
C ASP A 28 7.53 -10.03 1.09
N PHE A 29 6.81 -10.16 -0.02
CA PHE A 29 6.46 -9.06 -0.90
C PHE A 29 5.14 -8.43 -0.49
N VAL A 30 5.02 -7.13 -0.77
CA VAL A 30 3.85 -6.30 -0.47
C VAL A 30 3.45 -5.48 -1.70
N ALA A 31 2.21 -5.01 -1.74
CA ALA A 31 1.80 -3.99 -2.68
C ALA A 31 1.93 -2.61 -2.01
N ILE A 32 2.60 -1.67 -2.68
CA ILE A 32 2.80 -0.31 -2.20
C ILE A 32 2.05 0.63 -3.13
N ILE A 33 1.00 1.26 -2.61
CA ILE A 33 0.15 2.20 -3.35
C ILE A 33 0.66 3.61 -3.07
N CYS A 34 1.08 4.32 -4.12
CA CYS A 34 1.39 5.74 -4.08
C CYS A 34 0.19 6.54 -4.59
N THR A 35 -0.28 7.56 -3.86
CA THR A 35 -1.39 8.41 -4.29
C THR A 35 -1.18 9.87 -3.87
N ASP A 36 -1.89 10.78 -4.56
CA ASP A 36 -1.88 12.20 -4.27
C ASP A 36 -2.46 12.51 -2.87
N LYS A 37 -1.93 13.55 -2.21
CA LYS A 37 -2.44 14.01 -0.91
C LYS A 37 -3.89 14.47 -0.94
N ALA A 38 -4.41 14.87 -2.10
CA ALA A 38 -5.83 15.17 -2.29
C ALA A 38 -6.73 13.98 -1.92
N LYS A 39 -6.21 12.74 -1.96
CA LYS A 39 -6.93 11.51 -1.59
C LYS A 39 -6.89 11.17 -0.10
N ARG A 40 -6.37 12.08 0.74
CA ARG A 40 -6.27 11.85 2.19
C ARG A 40 -7.59 11.44 2.85
N PRO A 41 -8.77 12.04 2.53
CA PRO A 41 -10.03 11.62 3.13
C PRO A 41 -10.37 10.16 2.82
N GLU A 42 -10.20 9.74 1.57
CA GLU A 42 -10.45 8.37 1.13
C GLU A 42 -9.48 7.38 1.79
N ILE A 43 -8.18 7.73 1.81
CA ILE A 43 -7.14 6.91 2.44
C ILE A 43 -7.39 6.76 3.94
N THR A 44 -7.73 7.84 4.64
CA THR A 44 -7.97 7.79 6.09
C THR A 44 -9.19 6.92 6.41
N ASN A 45 -10.25 7.00 5.60
CA ASN A 45 -11.41 6.13 5.77
C ASN A 45 -11.08 4.67 5.46
N HIS A 46 -10.27 4.40 4.43
CA HIS A 46 -9.81 3.05 4.13
C HIS A 46 -9.05 2.46 5.31
N VAL A 47 -8.02 3.16 5.81
CA VAL A 47 -7.22 2.73 6.97
C VAL A 47 -8.11 2.48 8.18
N ARG A 48 -9.05 3.38 8.48
CA ARG A 48 -10.00 3.22 9.60
C ARG A 48 -10.83 1.94 9.49
N LEU A 49 -11.22 1.55 8.28
CA LEU A 49 -12.04 0.36 8.05
C LEU A 49 -11.21 -0.93 8.00
N SER A 50 -9.97 -0.86 7.51
CA SER A 50 -9.16 -2.05 7.21
C SER A 50 -8.15 -2.41 8.29
N HIS A 51 -7.77 -1.49 9.17
CA HIS A 51 -6.65 -1.68 10.10
C HIS A 51 -6.78 -2.92 11.00
N ASP A 52 -7.99 -3.24 11.46
CA ASP A 52 -8.24 -4.36 12.38
C ASP A 52 -8.82 -5.60 11.66
N LEU A 53 -8.86 -5.60 10.33
CA LEU A 53 -9.37 -6.72 9.55
C LEU A 53 -8.27 -7.77 9.35
N ASP A 54 -8.51 -8.97 9.88
CA ASP A 54 -7.70 -10.17 9.65
C ASP A 54 -8.62 -11.28 9.13
N HIS A 55 -8.68 -11.44 7.81
CA HIS A 55 -9.56 -12.42 7.17
C HIS A 55 -8.95 -12.88 5.83
N PRO A 56 -8.98 -14.19 5.51
CA PRO A 56 -8.34 -14.75 4.30
C PRO A 56 -8.94 -14.27 2.96
N ASN A 57 -10.01 -13.49 2.98
CA ASN A 57 -10.66 -12.95 1.77
C ASN A 57 -10.71 -11.41 1.77
N ILE A 58 -9.97 -10.77 2.67
CA ILE A 58 -9.84 -9.31 2.73
C ILE A 58 -8.35 -9.03 2.68
N ALA A 59 -7.92 -8.22 1.70
CA ALA A 59 -6.51 -7.86 1.58
C ALA A 59 -6.04 -7.16 2.85
N CYS A 60 -5.01 -7.71 3.48
CA CYS A 60 -4.51 -7.18 4.74
C CYS A 60 -3.87 -5.80 4.55
N PHE A 61 -4.23 -4.87 5.43
CA PHE A 61 -3.57 -3.58 5.55
C PHE A 61 -2.40 -3.69 6.55
N TYR A 62 -1.21 -3.22 6.18
CA TYR A 62 -0.05 -3.26 7.07
C TYR A 62 0.24 -1.91 7.69
N GLU A 63 0.45 -0.88 6.87
CA GLU A 63 0.80 0.45 7.34
C GLU A 63 0.64 1.48 6.24
N TRP A 64 0.67 2.76 6.61
CA TRP A 64 0.67 3.87 5.67
C TRP A 64 1.66 4.94 6.10
N TYR A 65 2.14 5.71 5.13
CA TYR A 65 3.07 6.80 5.33
C TYR A 65 2.61 8.04 4.57
N GLU A 66 3.02 9.18 5.07
CA GLU A 66 2.93 10.43 4.35
C GLU A 66 4.35 10.97 4.12
N THR A 67 4.68 11.26 2.87
CA THR A 67 5.88 12.03 2.53
C THR A 67 5.51 13.48 2.25
N SER A 68 6.47 14.32 1.87
CA SER A 68 6.18 15.72 1.49
C SER A 68 5.20 15.81 0.31
N SER A 69 5.26 14.87 -0.63
CA SER A 69 4.51 14.92 -1.89
C SER A 69 3.37 13.90 -2.01
N HIS A 70 3.46 12.73 -1.39
CA HIS A 70 2.51 11.64 -1.63
C HIS A 70 2.07 10.93 -0.34
N LEU A 71 0.94 10.24 -0.44
CA LEU A 71 0.50 9.24 0.51
C LEU A 71 0.89 7.85 0.00
N TRP A 72 1.37 7.02 0.91
CA TRP A 72 1.84 5.66 0.62
C TRP A 72 1.09 4.67 1.49
N LEU A 73 0.47 3.67 0.90
CA LEU A 73 -0.17 2.58 1.64
C LEU A 73 0.57 1.28 1.34
N VAL A 74 0.77 0.47 2.37
CA VAL A 74 1.36 -0.85 2.26
C VAL A 74 0.29 -1.88 2.60
N VAL A 75 -0.01 -2.74 1.64
CA VAL A 75 -1.04 -3.77 1.74
C VAL A 75 -0.53 -5.11 1.22
N GLU A 76 -1.30 -6.16 1.46
CA GLU A 76 -1.06 -7.49 0.93
C GLU A 76 -0.91 -7.49 -0.61
N LEU A 77 0.11 -8.20 -1.10
CA LEU A 77 0.31 -8.38 -2.53
C LEU A 77 -0.56 -9.54 -3.05
N CYS A 78 -1.54 -9.22 -3.89
CA CYS A 78 -2.37 -10.21 -4.58
C CYS A 78 -1.89 -10.37 -6.03
N THR A 79 -1.31 -11.52 -6.39
CA THR A 79 -0.69 -11.73 -7.73
C THR A 79 -1.62 -12.34 -8.77
N GLY A 80 -2.79 -12.87 -8.37
CA GLY A 80 -3.80 -13.41 -9.29
C GLY A 80 -3.37 -14.66 -10.07
N GLN A 81 -2.42 -15.45 -9.54
CA GLN A 81 -2.06 -16.77 -10.09
C GLN A 81 -3.04 -17.86 -9.71
#